data_AF-A0A7S2NYD9-F1
#
_entry.id   AF-A0A7S2NYD9-F1
#
_cell.length_a   1.000
_cell.length_b   1.000
_cell.length_c   1.000
_cell.angle_alpha   90.00
_cell.angle_beta   90.00
_cell.angle_gamma   90.00
#
_symmetry.space_group_name_H-M   'P 1'
#
loop_
_entity.id
_entity.type
_entity.pdbx_description
1 polymer ?
#
loop_
_entity_poly.entity_id
_entity_poly.type
_entity_poly.pdbx_seq_one_letter_code
_entity_poly.pdbx_strand_id
1 'polypeptide(L)'
;TPQLVVNLMKAKRLEGHEVRLSKHFESAIERINRELPPTIRILYRPFDVKNHAKSNRLYEVFARLAESVVSRVGFFHSQHGTHGKPERIQSGVVRTNCVDCLDRTNVLQFFVGL
;
A
#
# COMPACT_ATOMS: atom_id res chain seq x y z
N THR A 1 4.42 14.62 1.85
CA THR A 1 3.59 13.66 1.10
C THR A 1 3.56 12.34 1.84
N PRO A 2 2.48 11.97 2.55
CA PRO A 2 2.33 10.66 3.18
C PRO A 2 2.73 9.52 2.23
N GLN A 3 3.66 8.67 2.68
CA GLN A 3 3.96 7.40 2.04
C GLN A 3 3.21 6.28 2.75
N LEU A 4 2.35 5.58 2.02
CA LEU A 4 1.72 4.35 2.46
C LEU A 4 2.45 3.17 1.83
N VAL A 5 3.03 2.30 2.65
CA VAL A 5 3.68 1.07 2.20
C VAL A 5 2.79 -0.11 2.52
N VAL A 6 2.34 -0.82 1.48
CA VAL A 6 1.57 -2.06 1.61
C VAL A 6 2.47 -3.24 1.28
N ASN A 7 2.81 -4.00 2.31
CA ASN A 7 3.67 -5.17 2.16
C ASN A 7 2.85 -6.43 1.89
N LEU A 8 2.98 -6.98 0.67
CA LEU A 8 2.23 -8.14 0.19
C LEU A 8 2.93 -9.48 0.48
N MET A 9 4.04 -9.44 1.22
CA MET A 9 4.78 -10.62 1.66
C MET A 9 4.02 -11.39 2.74
N LYS A 10 4.21 -12.70 2.80
CA LYS A 10 3.67 -13.56 3.88
C LYS A 10 4.11 -13.07 5.27
N ALA A 11 3.18 -13.14 6.22
CA ALA A 11 3.43 -12.66 7.59
C ALA A 11 3.38 -13.77 8.65
N LYS A 12 2.67 -14.89 8.42
CA LYS A 12 2.27 -15.80 9.53
C LYS A 12 2.53 -17.31 9.38
N ARG A 13 3.11 -17.81 8.29
CA ARG A 13 3.42 -19.25 8.20
C ARG A 13 4.84 -19.55 8.69
N LEU A 14 5.01 -20.68 9.40
CA LEU A 14 6.27 -21.20 9.96
C LEU A 14 7.43 -21.01 8.97
N GLU A 15 8.47 -20.33 9.45
CA GLU A 15 9.79 -20.11 8.84
C GLU A 15 9.90 -20.19 7.31
N GLY A 16 10.06 -19.03 6.66
CA GLY A 16 10.40 -18.93 5.25
C GLY A 16 11.11 -17.61 4.93
N HIS A 17 11.86 -17.59 3.82
CA HIS A 17 12.63 -16.41 3.38
C HIS A 17 11.76 -15.14 3.31
N GLU A 18 10.53 -15.26 2.79
CA GLU A 18 9.57 -14.16 2.67
C GLU A 18 9.13 -13.60 4.04
N VAL A 19 8.94 -14.46 5.06
CA VAL A 19 8.59 -14.04 6.42
C VAL A 19 9.76 -13.35 7.11
N ARG A 20 10.98 -13.88 6.94
CA ARG A 20 12.20 -13.23 7.47
C ARG A 20 12.39 -11.86 6.84
N LEU A 21 12.25 -11.75 5.52
CA LEU A 21 12.37 -10.48 4.83
C LEU A 21 11.27 -9.48 5.25
N SER A 22 10.04 -9.93 5.40
CA SER A 22 8.93 -9.11 5.89
C SER A 22 9.23 -8.49 7.26
N LYS A 23 9.79 -9.28 8.20
CA LYS A 23 10.23 -8.78 9.52
C LYS A 23 11.35 -7.76 9.43
N HIS A 24 12.36 -8.00 8.59
CA HIS A 24 13.47 -7.04 8.41
C HIS A 24 12.97 -5.74 7.78
N PHE A 25 12.05 -5.83 6.83
CA PHE A 25 11.47 -4.68 6.16
C PHE A 25 10.62 -3.83 7.13
N GLU A 26 9.79 -4.46 7.96
CA GLU A 26 9.04 -3.80 9.03
C GLU A 26 9.98 -3.10 10.02
N SER A 27 11.00 -3.80 10.51
CA SER A 27 11.99 -3.23 11.43
C SER A 27 12.74 -2.03 10.84
N ALA A 28 13.07 -2.08 9.54
CA ALA A 28 13.70 -0.97 8.84
C ALA A 28 12.77 0.26 8.77
N ILE A 29 11.49 0.06 8.47
CA ILE A 29 10.50 1.15 8.46
C ILE A 29 10.31 1.73 9.86
N GLU A 30 10.21 0.90 10.89
CA GLU A 30 10.11 1.35 12.28
C GLU A 30 11.32 2.19 12.67
N ARG A 31 12.54 1.76 12.29
CA ARG A 31 13.76 2.52 12.55
C ARG A 31 13.72 3.89 11.88
N ILE A 32 13.37 3.94 10.60
CA ILE A 32 13.21 5.20 9.86
C ILE A 32 12.17 6.10 10.55
N ASN A 33 11.02 5.55 10.93
CA ASN A 33 9.94 6.31 11.57
C ASN A 33 10.29 6.86 12.96
N ARG A 34 11.28 6.29 13.66
CA ARG A 34 11.80 6.87 14.91
C ARG A 34 12.56 8.18 14.67
N GLU A 35 13.20 8.30 13.51
CA GLU A 35 13.97 9.49 13.11
C GLU A 35 13.09 10.54 12.42
N LEU A 36 11.94 10.14 11.89
CA LEU A 36 11.02 11.03 11.18
C LEU A 36 10.00 11.73 12.12
N PRO A 37 9.72 13.03 11.88
CA PRO A 37 8.58 13.72 12.48
C PRO A 37 7.26 12.98 12.20
N PRO A 38 6.30 12.98 13.14
CA PRO A 38 5.02 12.27 12.98
C PRO A 38 4.26 12.60 11.69
N THR A 39 4.41 13.83 11.19
CA THR A 39 3.75 14.35 9.99
C THR A 39 4.22 13.71 8.68
N ILE A 40 5.41 13.10 8.66
CA ILE A 40 6.00 12.52 7.45
C ILE A 40 6.37 11.04 7.61
N ARG A 41 5.92 10.40 8.69
CA ARG A 41 6.15 8.98 8.91
C ARG A 41 5.55 8.14 7.78
N ILE A 42 6.25 7.06 7.48
CA ILE A 42 5.79 6.01 6.57
C ILE A 42 4.66 5.25 7.27
N LEU A 43 3.48 5.24 6.66
CA LEU A 43 2.37 4.41 7.09
C LEU A 43 2.61 3.01 6.56
N TYR A 44 2.85 2.04 7.44
CA TYR A 44 3.14 0.66 7.06
C TYR A 44 1.91 -0.23 7.27
N ARG A 45 1.60 -1.08 6.28
CA ARG A 45 0.50 -2.03 6.34
C ARG A 45 0.92 -3.40 5.80
N PRO A 46 1.11 -4.41 6.66
CA PRO A 46 1.29 -5.79 6.21
C PRO A 46 -0.04 -6.35 5.68
N PHE A 47 0.01 -7.05 4.56
CA PHE A 47 -1.16 -7.63 3.88
C PHE A 47 -0.83 -9.00 3.28
N ASP A 48 -1.08 -10.05 4.06
CA ASP A 48 -0.85 -11.43 3.61
C ASP A 48 -1.99 -11.89 2.66
N VAL A 49 -1.75 -11.74 1.35
CA VAL A 49 -2.70 -12.09 0.29
C VAL A 49 -3.15 -13.55 0.39
N LYS A 50 -2.23 -14.49 0.66
CA LYS A 50 -2.55 -15.93 0.71
C LYS A 50 -3.46 -16.27 1.88
N ASN A 51 -3.32 -15.57 3.01
CA ASN A 51 -4.22 -15.76 4.13
C ASN A 51 -5.63 -15.24 3.82
N HIS A 52 -5.73 -14.10 3.15
CA HIS A 52 -7.03 -13.52 2.74
C HIS A 52 -7.69 -14.27 1.57
N ALA A 53 -6.92 -14.96 0.73
CA ALA A 53 -7.44 -15.79 -0.36
C ALA A 53 -8.23 -17.01 0.15
N LYS A 54 -8.03 -17.45 1.40
CA LYS A 54 -8.75 -18.59 1.98
C LYS A 54 -10.24 -18.36 2.18
N SER A 55 -10.70 -17.11 2.20
CA SER A 55 -12.07 -16.77 2.56
C SER A 55 -12.99 -16.53 1.36
N ASN A 56 -12.62 -16.86 0.11
CA ASN A 56 -13.35 -16.54 -1.14
C ASN A 56 -13.73 -15.05 -1.32
N ARG A 57 -13.27 -14.15 -0.44
CA ARG A 57 -13.61 -12.72 -0.40
C ARG A 57 -12.45 -11.83 -0.82
N LEU A 58 -11.50 -12.38 -1.58
CA LEU A 58 -10.26 -11.69 -1.91
C LEU A 58 -10.52 -10.35 -2.64
N TYR A 59 -11.52 -10.33 -3.53
CA TYR A 59 -11.96 -9.13 -4.23
C TYR A 59 -12.41 -8.02 -3.26
N GLU A 60 -13.32 -8.34 -2.33
CA GLU A 60 -13.82 -7.37 -1.34
C GLU A 60 -12.71 -6.83 -0.45
N VAL A 61 -11.75 -7.68 -0.09
CA VAL A 61 -10.61 -7.26 0.73
C VAL A 61 -9.72 -6.31 -0.05
N PHE A 62 -9.43 -6.59 -1.33
CA PHE A 62 -8.65 -5.68 -2.18
C PHE A 62 -9.39 -4.37 -2.45
N ALA A 63 -10.70 -4.41 -2.71
CA ALA A 63 -11.50 -3.20 -2.91
C ALA A 63 -11.49 -2.29 -1.66
N ARG A 64 -11.69 -2.85 -0.47
CA ARG A 64 -11.60 -2.08 0.80
C ARG A 64 -10.20 -1.54 1.05
N LEU A 65 -9.17 -2.30 0.70
CA LEU A 65 -7.79 -1.85 0.80
C LEU A 65 -7.52 -0.68 -0.16
N ALA A 66 -7.98 -0.79 -1.40
CA ALA A 66 -7.85 0.26 -2.41
C ALA A 66 -8.61 1.54 -2.03
N GLU A 67 -9.84 1.43 -1.55
CA GLU A 67 -10.60 2.57 -1.02
C GLU A 67 -9.87 3.26 0.14
N SER A 68 -9.32 2.45 1.07
CA SER A 68 -8.48 2.97 2.16
C SER A 68 -7.18 3.61 1.68
N VAL A 69 -6.66 3.22 0.51
CA VAL A 69 -5.47 3.82 -0.10
C VAL A 69 -5.86 5.17 -0.71
N VAL A 70 -6.83 5.17 -1.62
CA VAL A 70 -7.27 6.36 -2.38
C VAL A 70 -7.75 7.47 -1.43
N SER A 71 -8.49 7.13 -0.37
CA SER A 71 -8.91 8.10 0.66
C SER A 71 -7.74 8.78 1.39
N ARG A 72 -6.57 8.12 1.49
CA ARG A 72 -5.38 8.66 2.16
C ARG A 72 -4.44 9.40 1.23
N VAL A 73 -4.24 8.88 0.01
CA VAL A 73 -3.26 9.44 -0.94
C VAL A 73 -3.86 10.50 -1.85
N GLY A 74 -5.18 10.47 -2.04
CA GLY A 74 -5.88 11.30 -3.01
C GLY A 74 -5.48 10.97 -4.45
N PHE A 75 -6.05 11.72 -5.38
CA PHE A 75 -5.71 11.66 -6.80
C PHE A 75 -5.74 13.06 -7.38
N PHE A 76 -5.01 13.26 -8.46
CA PHE A 76 -5.03 14.53 -9.18
C PHE A 76 -6.32 14.64 -10.01
N HIS A 77 -6.98 15.79 -9.95
CA HIS A 77 -8.12 16.12 -10.79
C HIS A 77 -8.02 17.56 -11.28
N SER A 78 -8.19 17.77 -12.58
CA SER A 78 -8.28 19.09 -13.20
C SER A 78 -9.36 19.07 -14.24
N GLN A 79 -10.31 20.01 -14.16
CA GLN A 79 -11.33 20.20 -15.16
C GLN A 79 -10.84 21.17 -16.24
N HIS A 80 -11.35 21.01 -17.47
CA HIS A 80 -11.15 22.00 -18.52
C HIS A 80 -11.87 23.30 -18.14
N GLY A 81 -11.20 24.45 -18.28
CA GLY A 81 -11.76 25.77 -17.94
C GLY A 81 -11.28 26.36 -16.61
N THR A 82 -10.51 25.64 -15.79
CA THR A 82 -9.94 26.17 -14.52
C THR A 82 -8.66 27.01 -14.72
N HIS A 83 -8.35 27.43 -15.96
CA HIS A 83 -7.10 28.13 -16.31
C HIS A 83 -5.83 27.41 -15.80
N GLY A 84 -5.83 26.07 -15.84
CA GLY A 84 -4.69 25.26 -15.40
C GLY A 84 -4.57 25.08 -13.88
N LYS A 85 -5.57 25.52 -13.09
CA LYS A 85 -5.61 25.25 -11.65
C LYS A 85 -6.24 23.89 -11.37
N PRO A 86 -5.56 22.98 -10.66
CA PRO A 86 -6.13 21.69 -10.31
C PRO A 86 -7.22 21.86 -9.25
N GLU A 87 -8.31 21.11 -9.39
CA GLU A 87 -9.37 21.03 -8.38
C GLU A 87 -8.98 20.11 -7.23
N ARG A 88 -8.14 19.11 -7.52
CA ARG A 88 -7.60 18.18 -6.52
C ARG A 88 -6.14 17.90 -6.80
N ILE A 89 -5.35 17.91 -5.74
CA ILE A 89 -3.93 17.54 -5.77
C ILE A 89 -3.78 16.20 -5.05
N GLN A 90 -3.03 15.29 -5.64
CA GLN A 90 -2.61 14.06 -4.96
C GLN A 90 -1.61 14.41 -3.85
N SER A 91 -1.94 14.07 -2.62
CA SER A 91 -1.16 14.46 -1.44
C SER A 91 -0.28 13.32 -0.91
N GLY A 92 -0.43 12.09 -1.43
CA GLY A 92 0.29 10.91 -0.99
C GLY A 92 0.65 9.96 -2.13
N VAL A 93 1.42 8.91 -1.80
CA VAL A 93 1.67 7.79 -2.71
C VAL A 93 1.55 6.47 -1.96
N VAL A 94 1.06 5.45 -2.66
CA VAL A 94 1.11 4.06 -2.19
C VAL A 94 2.27 3.34 -2.86
N ARG A 95 3.06 2.59 -2.09
CA ARG A 95 4.09 1.69 -2.60
C ARG A 95 3.75 0.27 -2.16
N THR A 96 3.74 -0.64 -3.11
CA THR A 96 3.51 -2.06 -2.86
C THR A 96 4.84 -2.80 -3.06
N ASN A 97 5.08 -3.82 -2.26
CA ASN A 97 6.24 -4.69 -2.46
C ASN A 97 5.86 -6.15 -2.29
N CYS A 98 6.60 -6.99 -3.02
CA CYS A 98 6.41 -8.42 -3.04
C CYS A 98 7.72 -9.11 -3.42
N VAL A 99 7.96 -10.28 -2.84
CA VAL A 99 9.03 -11.19 -3.27
C VAL A 99 8.34 -12.41 -3.82
N ASP A 100 8.49 -12.62 -5.13
CA ASP A 100 7.83 -13.60 -6.00
C ASP A 100 6.52 -13.12 -6.67
N CYS A 101 6.62 -12.92 -7.99
CA CYS A 101 5.58 -12.62 -8.99
C CYS A 101 4.95 -11.20 -8.95
N LEU A 102 5.12 -10.50 -10.08
CA LEU A 102 4.50 -9.21 -10.44
C LEU A 102 2.96 -9.22 -10.29
N ASP A 103 2.32 -10.39 -10.35
CA ASP A 103 0.86 -10.53 -10.29
C ASP A 103 0.26 -9.95 -9.01
N ARG A 104 0.92 -10.12 -7.86
CA ARG A 104 0.37 -9.62 -6.58
C ARG A 104 0.37 -8.09 -6.52
N THR A 105 1.41 -7.45 -7.06
CA THR A 105 1.49 -5.99 -7.12
C THR A 105 0.53 -5.44 -8.17
N ASN A 106 0.42 -6.10 -9.32
CA ASN A 106 -0.49 -5.70 -10.40
C ASN A 106 -1.95 -5.77 -9.98
N VAL A 107 -2.35 -6.83 -9.27
CA VAL A 107 -3.72 -6.95 -8.75
C VAL A 107 -4.07 -5.78 -7.85
N LEU A 108 -3.24 -5.47 -6.84
CA LEU A 108 -3.53 -4.33 -5.96
C LEU A 108 -3.53 -2.99 -6.72
N GLN A 109 -2.61 -2.81 -7.67
CA GLN A 109 -2.58 -1.61 -8.52
C GLN A 109 -3.85 -1.47 -9.35
N PHE A 110 -4.35 -2.56 -9.93
CA PHE A 110 -5.61 -2.59 -10.66
C PHE A 110 -6.77 -2.14 -9.77
N PHE A 111 -6.91 -2.67 -8.55
CA PHE A 111 -7.96 -2.25 -7.63
C PHE A 111 -7.85 -0.79 -7.19
N VAL A 112 -6.64 -0.24 -7.07
CA VAL A 112 -6.44 1.19 -6.75
C VAL A 112 -6.82 2.10 -7.92
N GLY A 113 -6.76 1.60 -9.15
CA GLY A 113 -7.13 2.34 -10.36
C GLY A 113 -8.59 2.16 -10.82
N LEU A 114 -9.36 1.28 -10.16
CA LEU A 114 -10.80 1.11 -10.36
C LEU A 114 -11.58 2.25 -9.70
#